data_AF-E5YBS6-F1
#
_entry.id   AF-E5YBS6-F1
#
_cell.length_a   1.000
_cell.length_b   1.000
_cell.length_c   1.000
_cell.angle_alpha   90.00
_cell.angle_beta   90.00
_cell.angle_gamma   90.00
#
_symmetry.space_group_name_H-M   'P 1'
#
loop_
_entity.id
_entity.type
_entity.pdbx_description
1 polymer ?
#
loop_
_entity_poly.entity_id
_entity_poly.type
_entity_poly.pdbx_seq_one_letter_code
_entity_poly.pdbx_strand_id
1 'polypeptide(L)'
;MSVSEYLRNVGKGTPVKSRVDVQAIKALAKVNADLGRAGGLLKMLLKNEERLIGYSGEQLRQMTNNTVGEINRLQSSLALISKRILRD
;
A
#
# COMPACT_ATOMS: atom_id res chain seq x y z
N MET A 1 -20.99 -13.90 5.89
CA MET A 1 -22.13 -13.59 6.77
C MET A 1 -23.39 -13.68 5.94
N SER A 2 -24.30 -14.58 6.33
CA SER A 2 -25.63 -14.66 5.72
C SER A 2 -26.50 -13.49 6.22
N VAL A 3 -27.60 -13.20 5.52
CA VAL A 3 -28.55 -12.14 5.92
C VAL A 3 -29.13 -12.42 7.32
N SER A 4 -29.42 -13.69 7.63
CA SER A 4 -29.95 -14.10 8.93
C SER A 4 -28.94 -13.92 10.07
N GLU A 5 -27.66 -14.23 9.81
CA GLU A 5 -26.56 -14.04 10.77
C GLU A 5 -26.31 -12.55 11.04
N TYR A 6 -26.39 -11.70 10.01
CA TYR A 6 -26.28 -10.25 10.14
C TYR A 6 -27.36 -9.66 11.05
N LEU A 7 -28.64 -9.94 10.75
CA LEU A 7 -29.78 -9.42 11.51
C LEU A 7 -29.75 -9.88 12.97
N ARG A 8 -29.33 -11.12 13.23
CA ARG A 8 -29.16 -11.64 14.59
C ARG A 8 -28.09 -10.89 15.39
N ASN A 9 -26.97 -10.54 14.76
CA ASN A 9 -25.89 -9.83 15.43
C ASN A 9 -26.26 -8.36 15.71
N VAL A 10 -26.92 -7.69 14.75
CA VAL A 10 -27.48 -6.33 14.94
C VAL A 10 -28.51 -6.32 16.07
N GLY A 11 -29.46 -7.27 16.08
CA GLY A 11 -30.50 -7.35 17.11
C GLY A 11 -29.98 -7.62 18.52
N LYS A 12 -28.76 -8.16 18.66
CA LYS A 12 -28.09 -8.36 19.95
C LYS A 12 -27.25 -7.15 20.40
N GLY A 13 -27.26 -6.06 19.63
CA GLY A 13 -26.36 -4.93 19.86
C GLY A 13 -24.88 -5.30 19.70
N THR A 14 -24.56 -6.44 19.08
CA THR A 14 -23.19 -6.83 18.83
C THR A 14 -22.66 -5.99 17.68
N PRO A 15 -21.56 -5.24 17.84
CA PRO A 15 -21.00 -4.44 16.76
C PRO A 15 -20.62 -5.37 15.60
N VAL A 16 -21.32 -5.23 14.48
CA VAL A 16 -21.01 -6.00 13.27
C VAL A 16 -19.81 -5.33 12.59
N LYS A 17 -18.68 -6.04 12.52
CA LYS A 17 -17.50 -5.55 11.79
C LYS A 17 -17.85 -5.29 10.33
N SER A 18 -17.50 -4.10 9.83
CA SER A 18 -17.84 -3.69 8.48
C SER A 18 -17.09 -4.54 7.44
N ARG A 19 -17.76 -4.94 6.36
CA ARG A 19 -17.08 -5.55 5.19
C ARG A 19 -16.15 -4.55 4.49
N VAL A 20 -16.39 -3.25 4.69
CA VAL A 20 -15.53 -2.15 4.21
C VAL A 20 -14.13 -2.27 4.82
N ASP A 21 -14.04 -2.65 6.11
CA ASP A 21 -12.77 -2.80 6.82
C ASP A 21 -11.86 -3.85 6.17
N VAL A 22 -12.41 -4.98 5.71
CA VAL A 22 -11.59 -6.06 5.13
C VAL A 22 -11.00 -5.68 3.77
N GLN A 23 -11.75 -4.96 2.92
CA GLN A 23 -11.22 -4.49 1.64
C GLN A 23 -10.21 -3.36 1.82
N ALA A 24 -10.50 -2.44 2.75
CA ALA A 24 -9.57 -1.40 3.17
C ALA A 24 -8.25 -1.98 3.70
N ILE A 25 -8.32 -2.96 4.60
CA ILE A 25 -7.14 -3.63 5.17
C ILE A 25 -6.33 -4.34 4.08
N LYS A 26 -6.98 -5.01 3.12
CA LYS A 26 -6.27 -5.64 1.98
C LYS A 26 -5.56 -4.62 1.10
N ALA A 27 -6.19 -3.48 0.82
CA ALA A 27 -5.58 -2.42 0.04
C ALA A 27 -4.40 -1.78 0.78
N LEU A 28 -4.55 -1.55 2.09
CA LEU A 28 -3.47 -1.07 2.96
C LEU A 28 -2.30 -2.05 3.04
N ALA A 29 -2.56 -3.36 3.17
CA ALA A 29 -1.53 -4.39 3.17
C ALA A 29 -0.73 -4.41 1.86
N LYS A 30 -1.40 -4.20 0.71
CA LYS A 30 -0.74 -4.09 -0.59
C LYS A 30 0.19 -2.87 -0.64
N VAL A 31 -0.29 -1.70 -0.20
CA VAL A 31 0.55 -0.48 -0.13
C VAL A 31 1.75 -0.71 0.78
N ASN A 32 1.57 -1.38 1.92
CA ASN A 32 2.66 -1.62 2.87
C ASN A 32 3.74 -2.56 2.28
N ALA A 33 3.34 -3.59 1.53
CA ALA A 33 4.26 -4.45 0.80
C ALA A 33 5.04 -3.68 -0.29
N ASP A 34 4.37 -2.77 -0.99
CA ASP A 34 4.98 -1.94 -2.04
C ASP A 34 6.02 -0.97 -1.45
N LEU A 35 5.72 -0.35 -0.29
CA LEU A 35 6.67 0.49 0.45
C LEU A 35 7.90 -0.28 0.92
N GLY A 36 7.73 -1.53 1.39
CA GLY A 36 8.85 -2.41 1.73
C GLY A 36 9.79 -2.66 0.56
N ARG A 37 9.24 -2.85 -0.65
CA ARG A 37 10.03 -3.01 -1.88
C ARG A 37 10.75 -1.73 -2.30
N ALA A 38 10.07 -0.58 -2.23
CA ALA A 38 10.67 0.73 -2.51
C ALA A 38 11.83 1.05 -1.55
N GLY A 39 11.67 0.76 -0.26
CA GLY A 39 12.74 0.91 0.74
C GLY A 39 13.92 -0.02 0.48
N GLY A 40 13.67 -1.24 0.02
CA GLY A 40 14.72 -2.17 -0.42
C GLY A 40 15.54 -1.61 -1.59
N LEU A 41 14.88 -1.10 -2.62
CA LEU A 41 15.55 -0.47 -3.77
C LEU A 41 16.37 0.76 -3.36
N LEU A 42 15.81 1.63 -2.51
CA LEU A 42 16.53 2.79 -2.00
C LEU A 42 17.78 2.37 -1.21
N LYS A 43 17.66 1.32 -0.39
CA LYS A 43 18.79 0.77 0.37
C LYS A 43 19.88 0.25 -0.56
N MET A 44 19.52 -0.45 -1.64
CA MET A 44 20.48 -0.95 -2.63
C MET A 44 21.21 0.20 -3.33
N LEU A 45 20.47 1.25 -3.70
CA LEU A 45 21.02 2.47 -4.31
C LEU A 45 21.99 3.19 -3.36
N LEU A 46 21.63 3.39 -2.10
CA LEU A 46 22.49 4.07 -1.11
C LEU A 46 23.74 3.27 -0.77
N LYS A 47 23.69 1.94 -0.86
CA LYS A 47 24.82 1.06 -0.55
C LYS A 47 25.80 0.88 -1.70
N ASN A 48 25.54 1.46 -2.89
CA ASN A 48 26.31 1.17 -4.10
C ASN A 48 26.54 -0.35 -4.25
N GLU A 49 25.48 -1.14 -4.04
CA GLU A 49 25.62 -2.60 -4.03
C GLU A 49 26.26 -3.09 -5.33
N GLU A 50 27.08 -4.14 -5.25
CA GLU A 50 27.78 -4.71 -6.42
C GLU A 50 26.82 -5.09 -7.56
N ARG A 51 25.55 -5.36 -7.24
CA ARG A 51 24.46 -5.60 -8.20
C ARG A 51 24.14 -4.40 -9.11
N LEU A 52 24.62 -3.21 -8.75
CA LEU A 52 24.50 -1.97 -9.54
C LEU A 52 25.76 -1.71 -10.38
N ILE A 53 26.80 -2.53 -10.25
CA ILE A 53 27.99 -2.45 -11.11
C ILE A 53 27.57 -2.76 -12.55
N GLY A 54 27.91 -1.87 -13.48
CA GLY A 54 27.54 -1.95 -14.90
C GLY A 54 26.39 -1.03 -15.32
N TYR A 55 25.70 -0.38 -14.37
CA TYR A 55 24.74 0.68 -14.69
C TYR A 55 25.45 2.03 -14.83
N SER A 56 25.13 2.77 -15.90
CA SER A 56 25.62 4.15 -16.06
C SER A 56 24.97 5.09 -15.05
N GLY A 57 25.62 6.23 -14.76
CA GLY A 57 25.04 7.25 -13.87
C GLY A 57 23.68 7.76 -14.34
N GLU A 58 23.45 7.78 -15.66
CA GLU A 58 22.15 8.13 -16.24
C GLU A 58 21.09 7.06 -15.98
N GLN A 59 21.44 5.78 -16.15
CA GLN A 59 20.55 4.66 -15.85
C GLN A 59 20.17 4.63 -14.37
N LEU A 60 21.13 4.85 -13.46
CA LEU A 60 20.86 4.94 -12.02
C LEU A 60 19.94 6.10 -11.68
N ARG A 61 20.14 7.27 -12.30
CA ARG A 61 19.31 8.45 -12.11
C ARG A 61 17.89 8.24 -12.64
N GLN A 62 17.75 7.59 -13.79
CA GLN A 62 16.44 7.25 -14.35
C GLN A 62 15.71 6.21 -13.51
N MET A 63 16.42 5.20 -13.03
CA MET A 63 15.87 4.20 -12.11
C MET A 63 15.42 4.85 -10.79
N THR A 64 16.22 5.76 -10.24
CA THR A 64 15.88 6.54 -9.04
C THR A 64 14.62 7.39 -9.26
N ASN A 65 14.55 8.14 -10.37
CA ASN A 65 13.39 8.96 -10.71
C ASN A 65 12.12 8.12 -10.91
N ASN A 66 12.25 6.94 -11.53
CA ASN A 66 11.14 6.00 -11.68
C ASN A 66 10.67 5.49 -10.31
N THR A 67 11.58 5.06 -9.44
CA THR A 67 11.24 4.61 -8.09
C THR A 67 10.55 5.70 -7.27
N VAL A 68 11.07 6.94 -7.31
CA VAL A 68 10.44 8.09 -6.64
C VAL A 68 9.06 8.40 -7.22
N GLY A 69 8.91 8.31 -8.56
CA GLY A 69 7.64 8.46 -9.24
C GLY A 69 6.60 7.41 -8.81
N GLU A 70 7.03 6.15 -8.66
CA GLU A 70 6.16 5.09 -8.15
C GLU A 70 5.76 5.32 -6.69
N ILE A 71 6.67 5.75 -5.82
CA ILE A 71 6.37 6.13 -4.43
C ILE A 71 5.28 7.22 -4.39
N ASN A 72 5.42 8.27 -5.19
CA ASN A 72 4.45 9.38 -5.23
C ASN A 72 3.05 8.93 -5.72
N ARG A 73 3.01 8.04 -6.72
CA ARG A 73 1.73 7.45 -7.20
C ARG A 73 1.06 6.61 -6.12
N LEU A 74 1.84 5.79 -5.41
CA LEU A 74 1.34 4.95 -4.33
C LEU A 74 0.83 5.77 -3.14
N GLN A 75 1.53 6.84 -2.75
CA GLN A 75 1.06 7.78 -1.73
C GLN A 75 -0.28 8.45 -2.12
N SER A 76 -0.45 8.79 -3.39
CA SER A 76 -1.70 9.35 -3.91
C SER A 76 -2.86 8.35 -3.83
N SER A 77 -2.63 7.07 -4.14
CA SER A 77 -3.62 6.01 -3.98
C SER A 77 -3.99 5.77 -2.51
N LEU A 78 -3.02 5.80 -1.60
CA LEU A 78 -3.25 5.69 -0.16
C LEU A 78 -4.15 6.81 0.36
N ALA A 79 -3.89 8.06 -0.06
CA ALA A 79 -4.69 9.22 0.32
C ALA A 79 -6.14 9.11 -0.19
N LEU A 80 -6.35 8.59 -1.40
CA LEU A 80 -7.69 8.35 -1.95
C LEU A 80 -8.47 7.28 -1.18
N ILE A 81 -7.81 6.17 -0.83
CA ILE A 81 -8.43 5.09 -0.07
C ILE A 81 -8.79 5.56 1.35
N SER A 82 -7.87 6.28 2.01
CA SER A 82 -8.13 6.88 3.33
C SER A 82 -9.32 7.85 3.29
N LYS A 83 -9.40 8.70 2.26
CA LYS A 83 -10.55 9.60 2.08
C LYS A 83 -11.87 8.87 1.84
N ARG A 84 -11.86 7.71 1.17
CA ARG A 84 -13.07 6.89 0.99
C ARG A 84 -13.51 6.26 2.30
N ILE A 85 -12.59 5.69 3.06
CA ILE A 85 -12.88 5.06 4.36
C ILE A 85 -13.40 6.10 5.37
N LEU A 86 -12.86 7.32 5.37
CA LEU A 86 -13.27 8.38 6.29
C LEU A 86 -14.59 9.09 5.92
N ARG A 87 -15.14 8.82 4.73
CA ARG A 87 -16.44 9.38 4.28
C ARG A 87 -17.62 8.43 4.51
N ASP A 88 -17.34 7.17 4.84
CA ASP A 88 -18.32 6.15 5.23
C ASP A 88 -18.37 6.02 6.77
#